data_AF-A0A1V1W815-F1
#
_entry.id   AF-A0A1V1W815-F1
#
_cell.length_a   1.000
_cell.length_b   1.000
_cell.length_c   1.000
_cell.angle_alpha   90.00
_cell.angle_beta   90.00
_cell.angle_gamma   90.00
#
_symmetry.space_group_name_H-M   'P 1'
#
loop_
_entity.id
_entity.type
_entity.pdbx_description
1 polymer ?
#
loop_
_entity_poly.entity_id
_entity_poly.type
_entity_poly.pdbx_seq_one_letter_code
_entity_poly.pdbx_strand_id
1 'polypeptide(L)'
;MRGSQTCWSEAVSNRERPGRGVVRERHGGRGRGAPAAPWVPPGAPGGTIDGNLLTVGATLGLPVQVEGSPACVGDPHVARGDGEVSQTAMGQNCVRAAIVLLAARSGMDLAEVRR
;
A
#
# COMPACT_ATOMS: atom_id res chain seq x y z
N MET A 1 -10.07 3.15 21.27
CA MET A 1 -8.72 3.76 21.31
C MET A 1 -8.82 5.20 20.84
N ARG A 2 -8.45 6.19 21.66
CA ARG A 2 -8.28 7.58 21.19
C ARG A 2 -7.09 7.58 20.22
N GLY A 3 -7.27 8.11 19.01
CA GLY A 3 -6.24 8.06 17.97
C GLY A 3 -5.00 8.82 18.39
N SER A 4 -3.84 8.20 18.22
CA SER A 4 -2.54 8.86 18.37
C SER A 4 -2.42 10.05 17.41
N GLN A 5 -1.64 11.05 17.81
CA GLN A 5 -1.32 12.23 17.02
C GLN A 5 0.19 12.32 16.87
N THR A 6 0.65 12.71 15.69
CA THR A 6 2.06 13.04 15.48
C THR A 6 2.20 14.55 15.35
N CYS A 7 3.12 15.14 16.11
CA CYS A 7 3.41 16.56 16.02
C CYS A 7 4.25 16.84 14.78
N TRP A 8 3.81 17.80 13.97
CA TRP A 8 4.58 18.34 12.86
C TRP A 8 5.39 19.57 13.32
N SER A 9 4.79 20.36 14.21
CA SER A 9 5.42 21.44 14.96
C SER A 9 4.75 21.59 16.33
N GLU A 10 5.25 22.48 17.19
CA GLU A 10 4.65 22.77 18.51
C GLU A 10 3.19 23.24 18.43
N ALA A 11 2.81 23.86 17.30
CA ALA A 11 1.47 24.40 17.09
C ALA A 11 0.57 23.51 16.20
N VAL A 12 1.14 22.50 15.53
CA VAL A 12 0.43 21.71 14.50
C VAL A 12 0.65 20.22 14.73
N SER A 13 -0.45 19.52 15.02
CA SER A 13 -0.50 18.06 15.14
C SER A 13 -1.38 17.46 14.05
N ASN A 14 -0.95 16.34 13.46
CA ASN A 14 -1.75 15.57 12.54
C ASN A 14 -2.37 14.36 13.26
N ARG A 15 -3.62 14.05 12.91
CA ARG A 15 -4.25 12.80 13.32
C ARG A 15 -3.64 11.63 12.57
N GLU A 16 -3.14 10.64 13.28
CA GLU A 16 -2.55 9.45 12.67
C GLU A 16 -3.62 8.58 12.01
N ARG A 17 -3.30 8.08 10.82
CA ARG A 17 -4.09 7.09 10.07
C ARG A 17 -3.14 6.06 9.44
N PRO A 18 -2.58 5.15 10.26
CA PRO A 18 -1.60 4.17 9.79
C PRO A 18 -2.16 3.23 8.72
N GLY A 19 -1.26 2.73 7.85
CA GLY A 19 -1.56 1.70 6.85
C GLY A 19 -1.71 2.18 5.41
N ARG A 20 -1.34 3.44 5.13
CA ARG A 20 -1.37 4.03 3.78
C ARG A 20 -0.03 3.77 3.11
N GLY A 21 0.01 3.01 2.02
CA GLY A 21 1.29 2.72 1.36
C GLY A 21 1.16 1.93 0.06
N VAL A 22 2.31 1.59 -0.48
CA VAL A 22 2.52 0.92 -1.77
C VAL A 22 2.10 -0.55 -1.69
N VAL A 23 1.24 -0.98 -2.61
CA VAL A 23 0.88 -2.40 -2.81
C VAL A 23 1.01 -2.74 -4.28
N ARG A 24 1.73 -3.81 -4.61
CA ARG A 24 1.99 -4.18 -6.01
C ARG A 24 2.21 -5.67 -6.22
N GLU A 25 2.02 -6.08 -7.48
CA GLU A 25 2.51 -7.34 -8.03
C GLU A 25 3.90 -7.13 -8.65
N ARG A 26 4.88 -8.03 -8.41
CA ARG A 26 6.24 -7.89 -8.97
C ARG A 26 6.34 -8.50 -10.38
N HIS A 27 6.36 -7.68 -11.42
CA HIS A 27 6.66 -8.18 -12.76
C HIS A 27 8.00 -8.95 -12.83
N GLY A 28 7.92 -10.16 -13.39
CA GLY A 28 9.05 -11.05 -13.65
C GLY A 28 9.96 -10.45 -14.72
N GLY A 29 10.81 -9.53 -14.32
CA GLY A 29 11.77 -8.86 -15.20
C GLY A 29 12.98 -8.40 -14.41
N ARG A 30 13.70 -9.37 -13.85
CA ARG A 30 15.05 -9.38 -13.23
C ARG A 30 15.02 -10.44 -12.14
N GLY A 31 15.97 -11.38 -12.21
CA GLY A 31 15.98 -12.69 -11.56
C GLY A 31 15.55 -12.74 -10.08
N ARG A 32 15.30 -13.96 -9.62
CA ARG A 32 14.98 -14.29 -8.22
C ARG A 32 15.94 -13.52 -7.30
N GLY A 33 15.43 -12.52 -6.56
CA GLY A 33 16.19 -11.78 -5.55
C GLY A 33 16.47 -10.29 -5.82
N ALA A 34 16.18 -9.72 -6.98
CA ALA A 34 16.38 -8.26 -7.15
C ALA A 34 15.29 -7.47 -6.37
N PRO A 35 15.65 -6.48 -5.53
CA PRO A 35 14.68 -5.67 -4.80
C PRO A 35 13.75 -5.01 -5.81
N ALA A 36 12.46 -5.06 -5.50
CA ALA A 36 11.44 -4.56 -6.38
C ALA A 36 11.59 -3.03 -6.43
N ALA A 37 11.79 -2.43 -7.61
CA ALA A 37 12.13 -1.01 -7.76
C ALA A 37 11.17 -0.11 -6.94
N PRO A 38 11.66 0.78 -6.08
CA PRO A 38 10.82 1.53 -5.13
C PRO A 38 9.88 2.53 -5.81
N TRP A 39 10.15 2.88 -7.07
CA TRP A 39 9.42 3.91 -7.81
C TRP A 39 8.91 3.33 -9.13
N VAL A 40 7.79 2.60 -9.06
CA VAL A 40 7.05 2.22 -10.26
C VAL A 40 5.76 3.03 -10.24
N PRO A 41 5.50 3.89 -11.24
CA PRO A 41 4.26 4.65 -11.30
C PRO A 41 3.03 3.76 -11.12
N PRO A 42 1.94 4.27 -10.53
CA PRO A 42 0.71 3.51 -10.41
C PRO A 42 0.20 3.10 -11.79
N GLY A 43 -0.22 1.85 -11.91
CA GLY A 43 -0.74 1.27 -13.14
C GLY A 43 -1.40 -0.08 -12.90
N ALA A 44 -1.65 -0.81 -13.99
CA ALA A 44 -2.30 -2.12 -13.94
C ALA A 44 -1.64 -3.13 -12.97
N PRO A 45 -0.31 -3.23 -12.82
CA PRO A 45 0.30 -4.15 -11.85
C PRO A 45 0.34 -3.63 -10.41
N GLY A 46 -0.33 -2.52 -10.14
CA GLY A 46 -0.18 -1.74 -8.92
C GLY A 46 0.94 -0.71 -9.08
N GLY A 47 1.93 -0.74 -8.19
CA GLY A 47 3.01 0.25 -8.14
C GLY A 47 2.82 1.18 -6.95
N THR A 48 3.30 2.41 -7.05
CA THR A 48 3.18 3.40 -5.98
C THR A 48 1.74 3.94 -5.91
N ILE A 49 0.85 3.13 -5.34
CA ILE A 49 -0.57 3.47 -5.13
C ILE A 49 -0.68 4.21 -3.80
N ASP A 50 -0.39 5.50 -3.83
CA ASP A 50 -0.58 6.35 -2.65
C ASP A 50 -2.05 6.79 -2.59
N GLY A 51 -2.90 5.92 -2.07
CA GLY A 51 -4.33 6.15 -1.92
C GLY A 51 -4.72 6.35 -0.46
N ASN A 52 -5.56 7.34 -0.15
CA ASN A 52 -6.00 7.61 1.23
C ASN A 52 -6.94 6.54 1.83
N LEU A 53 -7.41 5.61 1.00
CA LEU A 53 -8.32 4.52 1.38
C LEU A 53 -7.60 3.23 1.77
N LEU A 54 -6.33 3.05 1.37
CA LEU A 54 -5.52 1.91 1.78
C LEU A 54 -5.18 2.09 3.26
N THR A 55 -5.95 1.46 4.13
CA THR A 55 -5.82 1.53 5.59
C THR A 55 -6.20 0.17 6.18
N VAL A 56 -6.06 0.00 7.49
CA VAL A 56 -6.49 -1.24 8.16
C VAL A 56 -7.93 -1.59 7.81
N GLY A 57 -8.15 -2.80 7.31
CA GLY A 57 -9.46 -3.30 6.86
C GLY A 57 -9.79 -3.07 5.38
N ALA A 58 -8.97 -2.31 4.65
CA ALA A 58 -9.11 -2.16 3.20
C ALA A 58 -8.79 -3.48 2.48
N THR A 59 -9.41 -3.65 1.30
CA THR A 59 -9.05 -4.70 0.34
C THR A 59 -8.70 -4.02 -0.97
N LEU A 60 -7.58 -4.44 -1.57
CA LEU A 60 -7.14 -4.00 -2.87
C LEU A 60 -7.08 -5.22 -3.79
N GLY A 61 -7.82 -5.16 -4.90
CA GLY A 61 -7.71 -6.13 -5.98
C GLY A 61 -6.68 -5.65 -7.00
N LEU A 62 -5.67 -6.48 -7.27
CA LEU A 62 -4.72 -6.25 -8.36
C LEU A 62 -4.78 -7.45 -9.33
N PRO A 63 -4.73 -7.21 -10.65
CA PRO A 63 -4.64 -8.31 -11.60
C PRO A 63 -3.29 -9.02 -11.43
N VAL A 64 -3.29 -10.35 -11.54
CA VAL A 64 -2.06 -11.14 -11.66
C VAL A 64 -1.68 -11.15 -13.14
N GLN A 65 -0.65 -10.41 -13.52
CA GLN A 65 -0.21 -10.33 -14.91
C GLN A 65 0.75 -11.45 -15.28
N VAL A 66 1.49 -11.99 -14.31
CA VAL A 66 2.44 -13.09 -14.53
C VAL A 66 2.20 -14.17 -13.49
N GLU A 67 2.00 -15.40 -13.96
CA GLU A 67 1.81 -16.55 -13.07
C GLU A 67 3.00 -16.72 -12.11
N GLY A 68 2.70 -16.93 -10.82
CA GLY A 68 3.73 -17.08 -9.77
C GLY A 68 4.44 -15.79 -9.39
N SER A 69 3.97 -14.64 -9.87
CA SER A 69 4.50 -13.34 -9.47
C SER A 69 4.29 -13.06 -7.97
N PRO A 70 5.31 -12.62 -7.23
CA PRO A 70 5.17 -12.33 -5.82
C PRO A 70 4.45 -10.99 -5.61
N ALA A 71 3.58 -10.93 -4.60
CA ALA A 71 3.07 -9.68 -4.07
C ALA A 71 4.16 -8.98 -3.23
N CYS A 72 4.25 -7.66 -3.33
CA CYS A 72 5.11 -6.85 -2.48
C CYS A 72 4.41 -5.58 -2.00
N VAL A 73 4.72 -5.18 -0.77
CA VAL A 73 4.10 -4.07 -0.05
C VAL A 73 5.17 -3.28 0.68
N GLY A 74 5.04 -1.96 0.73
CA GLY A 74 6.02 -1.08 1.37
C GLY A 74 5.53 0.36 1.51
N ASP A 75 6.45 1.24 1.90
CA ASP A 75 6.25 2.69 1.98
C ASP A 75 5.03 3.14 2.84
N PRO A 76 5.03 2.81 4.14
CA PRO A 76 3.92 3.15 5.01
C PRO A 76 3.95 4.62 5.46
N HIS A 77 2.80 5.27 5.37
CA HIS A 77 2.54 6.64 5.81
C HIS A 77 1.65 6.69 7.05
N VAL A 78 2.01 7.57 7.98
CA VAL A 78 1.22 7.92 9.18
C VAL A 78 0.13 8.93 8.84
N ALA A 79 0.49 9.91 8.01
CA ALA A 79 -0.37 11.02 7.62
C ALA A 79 0.03 11.50 6.22
N ARG A 80 -0.99 11.78 5.41
CA ARG A 80 -0.86 12.22 4.02
C ARG A 80 -2.09 12.99 3.59
N GLY A 81 -1.88 14.09 2.85
CA GLY A 81 -2.96 14.83 2.18
C GLY A 81 -3.46 14.13 0.91
N ASP A 82 -4.58 14.59 0.35
CA ASP A 82 -5.01 14.13 -0.98
C ASP A 82 -4.01 14.61 -2.05
N GLY A 83 -3.74 13.73 -3.02
CA GLY A 83 -2.87 14.01 -4.16
C GLY A 83 -1.36 14.04 -3.88
N GLU A 84 -0.92 14.09 -2.61
CA GLU A 84 0.50 14.08 -2.23
C GLU A 84 1.34 15.08 -3.04
N VAL A 85 0.87 16.32 -3.07
CA VAL A 85 1.46 17.38 -3.90
C VAL A 85 2.94 17.63 -3.57
N SER A 86 3.34 17.45 -2.31
CA SER A 86 4.74 17.54 -1.86
C SER A 86 5.63 16.37 -2.30
N GLN A 87 5.07 15.36 -2.98
CA GLN A 87 5.75 14.13 -3.42
C GLN A 87 6.34 13.29 -2.27
N THR A 88 5.92 13.59 -1.06
CA THR A 88 6.28 12.87 0.15
C THR A 88 5.18 13.03 1.18
N ALA A 89 5.06 12.03 2.04
CA ALA A 89 4.17 12.02 3.17
C ALA A 89 4.95 11.81 4.47
N MET A 90 4.23 11.89 5.59
CA MET A 90 4.82 11.60 6.87
C MET A 90 4.96 10.08 7.02
N GLY A 91 6.14 9.56 6.70
CA GLY A 91 6.45 8.12 6.75
C GLY A 91 6.72 7.59 8.15
N GLN A 92 6.83 6.26 8.28
CA GLN A 92 7.45 5.59 9.44
C GLN A 92 8.50 4.59 9.01
N ASN A 93 9.61 4.58 9.73
CA ASN A 93 10.72 3.67 9.47
C ASN A 93 10.41 2.22 9.89
N CYS A 94 9.47 2.01 10.83
CA CYS A 94 9.16 0.70 11.38
C CYS A 94 7.65 0.51 11.51
N VAL A 95 7.06 -0.26 10.58
CA VAL A 95 5.64 -0.66 10.65
C VAL A 95 5.54 -2.16 10.56
N ARG A 96 4.65 -2.74 11.37
CA ARG A 96 4.23 -4.14 11.22
C ARG A 96 2.85 -4.17 10.57
N ALA A 97 2.77 -4.77 9.38
CA ALA A 97 1.52 -5.03 8.70
C ALA A 97 1.24 -6.54 8.71
N ALA A 98 -0.02 -6.90 8.96
CA ALA A 98 -0.53 -8.24 8.71
C ALA A 98 -1.38 -8.18 7.44
N ILE A 99 -1.01 -8.96 6.43
CA ILE A 99 -1.64 -8.94 5.10
C ILE A 99 -2.06 -10.37 4.76
N VAL A 100 -3.31 -10.52 4.33
CA VAL A 100 -3.83 -11.79 3.82
C VAL A 100 -3.90 -11.68 2.30
N LEU A 101 -3.24 -12.62 1.61
CA LEU A 101 -3.29 -12.72 0.15
C LEU A 101 -4.31 -13.79 -0.23
N LEU A 102 -5.23 -13.44 -1.12
CA LEU A 102 -6.28 -14.32 -1.62
C LEU A 102 -6.22 -14.31 -3.15
N ALA A 103 -6.27 -15.49 -3.75
CA ALA A 103 -6.33 -15.63 -5.20
C ALA A 103 -7.80 -15.64 -5.65
N ALA A 104 -8.13 -14.83 -6.65
CA ALA A 104 -9.48 -14.73 -7.22
C ALA A 104 -9.43 -14.95 -8.73
N ARG A 105 -10.48 -15.57 -9.28
CA ARG A 105 -10.66 -15.65 -10.74
C ARG A 105 -11.24 -14.34 -11.26
N SER A 106 -10.95 -14.01 -12.52
CA SER A 106 -11.55 -12.86 -13.20
C SER A 106 -13.09 -12.95 -13.11
N GLY A 107 -13.73 -11.83 -12.78
CA GLY A 107 -15.18 -11.72 -12.62
C GLY A 107 -15.74 -12.15 -11.26
N MET A 108 -14.91 -12.60 -10.32
CA MET A 108 -15.34 -12.88 -8.94
C MET A 108 -15.50 -11.59 -8.13
N ASP A 109 -16.57 -11.49 -7.33
CA ASP A 109 -16.81 -10.34 -6.47
C ASP A 109 -15.89 -10.36 -5.24
N LEU A 110 -15.37 -9.19 -4.82
CA LEU A 110 -14.44 -9.10 -3.68
C LEU A 110 -15.06 -9.56 -2.35
N ALA A 111 -16.38 -9.46 -2.18
CA ALA A 111 -17.07 -9.97 -1.01
C ALA A 111 -17.16 -11.51 -1.01
N GLU A 112 -17.11 -12.15 -2.17
CA GLU A 112 -17.03 -13.62 -2.28
C GLU A 112 -15.64 -14.13 -1.96
N VAL A 113 -14.60 -13.38 -2.35
CA VAL A 113 -13.19 -13.72 -2.06
C VAL A 113 -12.90 -13.74 -0.55
N ARG A 114 -13.62 -12.92 0.24
CA ARG A 114 -13.41 -12.74 1.69
C ARG A 114 -14.05 -13.81 2.59
N ARG A 115 -14.77 -14.79 2.05
CA ARG A 115 -15.41 -15.87 2.84
C ARG A 115 -14.46 -17.04 3.04
#